data_AF-A0A5E8A558-F1
#
_entry.id   AF-A0A5E8A558-F1
#
_cell.length_a   1.000
_cell.length_b   1.000
_cell.length_c   1.000
_cell.angle_alpha   90.00
_cell.angle_beta   90.00
_cell.angle_gamma   90.00
#
_symmetry.space_group_name_H-M   'P 1'
#
loop_
_entity.id
_entity.type
_entity.pdbx_description
1 polymer ?
#
loop_
_entity_poly.entity_id
_entity_poly.type
_entity_poly.pdbx_seq_one_letter_code
_entity_poly.pdbx_strand_id
1 'polypeptide(L)'
;MDHDPAIAVSTAPDPRPKSAVSHGAGLSGLVGALAWIGLARHYGMDGPYSALTNVAACGLPMILWSLIVDKVHLSPTTGIDWSAGKPWRETLDLSLTKLAGLWATWAAIAVIYGAARFYWQGNFAFAMWCFTNAAPILFVVSIPYVLWIDRYLVDPHDGAWHLGAWMTGQAGVEPEAIYGHLRAWGVKTFFLAFMLAIVPPGFGEFVRGDVATVLHDPVALSSWLVTLMFLIDVAFATVGYLLTFRPLDSHIRSANPFAAAWLPALMCYPPFILMTPGGPLDYHPGTSDWAYWFQGHPILLALVGAILVGLTAIYAWATMAFGFRFSNLTNRGILTHGPYAVSRHPAYLSKNLFWWLSTIPVLTLGSMVDATRATLLMAAVSGVYYWRAKTEERHLKLDPAYRAYDAWMAHHGLVPRLFSKLRG
;
A
#
# COMPACT_ATOMS: atom_id res chain seq x y z
N MET A 1 -46.84 -36.44 -12.94
CA MET A 1 -45.69 -36.24 -12.02
C MET A 1 -44.60 -35.68 -12.90
N ASP A 2 -44.67 -34.38 -13.13
CA ASP A 2 -43.78 -33.70 -14.07
C ASP A 2 -42.53 -33.27 -13.30
N HIS A 3 -41.40 -33.88 -13.64
CA HIS A 3 -40.09 -33.48 -13.18
C HIS A 3 -39.72 -32.15 -13.82
N ASP A 4 -39.72 -31.10 -13.01
CA ASP A 4 -39.22 -29.77 -13.39
C ASP A 4 -37.71 -29.85 -13.71
N PRO A 5 -37.28 -29.62 -14.97
CA PRO A 5 -35.87 -29.66 -15.35
C PRO A 5 -35.09 -28.42 -14.87
N ALA A 6 -35.72 -27.48 -14.16
CA ALA A 6 -35.08 -26.25 -13.68
C ALA A 6 -34.22 -26.42 -12.40
N ILE A 7 -34.25 -27.57 -11.73
CA ILE A 7 -33.44 -27.86 -10.53
C ILE A 7 -32.20 -28.71 -10.88
N ALA A 8 -31.56 -28.40 -12.00
CA ALA A 8 -30.27 -28.95 -12.36
C ALA A 8 -29.36 -27.87 -12.95
N VAL A 9 -29.35 -26.67 -12.35
CA VAL A 9 -28.17 -25.82 -12.45
C VAL A 9 -27.09 -26.52 -11.64
N SER A 10 -26.23 -27.24 -12.37
CA SER A 10 -24.93 -27.70 -11.91
C SER A 10 -24.37 -26.74 -10.87
N THR A 11 -24.36 -27.16 -9.60
CA THR A 11 -23.56 -26.53 -8.55
C THR A 11 -22.10 -26.82 -8.84
N ALA A 12 -21.60 -26.29 -9.96
CA ALA A 12 -20.19 -26.28 -10.24
C ALA A 12 -19.54 -25.56 -9.04
N PRO A 13 -18.50 -26.13 -8.42
CA PRO A 13 -17.76 -25.41 -7.42
C PRO A 13 -17.28 -24.09 -8.04
N ASP A 14 -17.54 -22.97 -7.39
CA ASP A 14 -16.98 -21.66 -7.75
C ASP A 14 -15.79 -21.37 -6.81
N PRO A 15 -14.64 -22.05 -7.01
CA PRO A 15 -13.51 -21.93 -6.10
C PRO A 15 -12.94 -20.52 -6.18
N ARG A 16 -12.65 -19.96 -5.00
CA ARG A 16 -11.98 -18.68 -4.91
C ARG A 16 -10.67 -18.70 -5.72
N PRO A 17 -10.43 -17.71 -6.62
CA PRO A 17 -9.20 -17.67 -7.39
C PRO A 17 -7.96 -17.63 -6.50
N LYS A 18 -6.83 -18.15 -6.99
CA LYS A 18 -5.57 -18.17 -6.22
C LYS A 18 -5.06 -16.75 -5.98
N SER A 19 -4.69 -16.46 -4.73
CA SER A 19 -4.06 -15.18 -4.37
C SER A 19 -2.61 -15.13 -4.87
N ALA A 20 -2.16 -13.96 -5.31
CA ALA A 20 -0.79 -13.73 -5.78
C ALA A 20 0.26 -13.79 -4.66
N VAL A 21 -0.16 -13.59 -3.41
CA VAL A 21 0.69 -13.64 -2.21
C VAL A 21 0.18 -14.74 -1.29
N SER A 22 1.08 -15.36 -0.53
CA SER A 22 0.74 -16.32 0.51
C SER A 22 0.41 -15.60 1.83
N HIS A 23 -0.35 -16.26 2.71
CA HIS A 23 -0.52 -15.76 4.08
C HIS A 23 0.80 -15.70 4.86
N GLY A 24 1.72 -16.62 4.56
CA GLY A 24 2.97 -16.78 5.29
C GLY A 24 3.92 -15.58 5.12
N ALA A 25 3.96 -14.97 3.94
CA ALA A 25 4.72 -13.74 3.73
C ALA A 25 4.24 -12.65 4.70
N GLY A 26 2.94 -12.33 4.72
CA GLY A 26 2.38 -11.34 5.64
C GLY A 26 2.65 -11.65 7.13
N LEU A 27 2.41 -12.90 7.54
CA LEU A 27 2.61 -13.33 8.93
C LEU A 27 4.07 -13.27 9.38
N SER A 28 5.01 -13.67 8.53
CA SER A 28 6.44 -13.61 8.83
C SER A 28 6.92 -12.17 9.06
N GLY A 29 6.46 -11.23 8.23
CA GLY A 29 6.76 -9.81 8.40
C GLY A 29 6.17 -9.24 9.69
N LEU A 30 4.96 -9.66 10.07
CA LEU A 30 4.33 -9.24 11.31
C LEU A 30 5.12 -9.71 12.53
N VAL A 31 5.56 -10.97 12.55
CA VAL A 31 6.40 -11.51 13.62
C VAL A 31 7.69 -10.71 13.74
N GLY A 32 8.36 -10.42 12.63
CA GLY A 32 9.58 -9.61 12.63
C GLY A 32 9.38 -8.19 13.14
N ALA A 33 8.32 -7.51 12.70
CA ALA A 33 7.97 -6.18 13.17
C ALA A 33 7.65 -6.17 14.68
N LEU A 34 6.81 -7.09 15.15
CA LEU A 34 6.44 -7.17 16.57
C LEU A 34 7.64 -7.52 17.47
N ALA A 35 8.52 -8.40 17.01
CA ALA A 35 9.74 -8.73 17.75
C ALA A 35 10.65 -7.50 17.92
N TRP A 36 10.86 -6.74 16.84
CA TRP A 36 11.66 -5.52 16.92
C TRP A 36 10.98 -4.43 17.75
N ILE A 37 9.67 -4.24 17.63
CA ILE A 37 8.90 -3.31 18.47
C ILE A 37 9.06 -3.67 19.95
N GLY A 38 8.96 -4.96 20.32
CA GLY A 38 9.16 -5.41 21.70
C GLY A 38 10.56 -5.06 22.23
N LEU A 39 11.60 -5.30 21.42
CA LEU A 39 12.98 -4.94 21.73
C LEU A 39 13.16 -3.42 21.89
N ALA A 40 12.63 -2.65 20.95
CA ALA A 40 12.68 -1.20 20.95
C ALA A 40 11.98 -0.60 22.18
N ARG A 41 10.83 -1.16 22.58
CA ARG A 41 10.15 -0.77 23.81
C ARG A 41 10.96 -1.09 25.06
N HIS A 42 11.59 -2.26 25.13
CA HIS A 42 12.40 -2.64 26.28
C HIS A 42 13.58 -1.70 26.51
N TYR A 43 14.24 -1.25 25.44
CA TYR A 43 15.42 -0.39 25.49
C TYR A 43 15.13 1.11 25.27
N GLY A 44 13.87 1.50 25.08
CA GLY A 44 13.50 2.90 24.78
C GLY A 44 14.05 3.41 23.44
N MET A 45 14.22 2.54 22.45
CA MET A 45 14.75 2.90 21.12
C MET A 45 13.66 3.51 20.24
N ASP A 46 13.24 4.75 20.50
CA ASP A 46 12.13 5.44 19.84
C ASP A 46 12.53 6.34 18.65
N GLY A 47 13.83 6.36 18.34
CA GLY A 47 14.41 7.22 17.30
C GLY A 47 14.18 6.75 15.86
N PRO A 48 14.47 7.61 14.87
CA PRO A 48 14.21 7.34 13.45
C PRO A 48 14.99 6.15 12.87
N TYR A 49 16.20 5.87 13.36
CA TYR A 49 16.96 4.70 12.96
C TYR A 49 16.32 3.40 13.45
N SER A 50 15.79 3.39 14.67
CA SER A 50 15.04 2.25 15.20
C SER A 50 13.77 1.99 14.38
N ALA A 51 13.11 3.06 13.92
CA ALA A 51 11.97 2.94 13.01
C ALA A 51 12.35 2.33 11.65
N LEU A 52 13.50 2.71 11.07
CA LEU A 52 14.01 2.05 9.85
C LEU A 52 14.40 0.58 10.09
N THR A 53 14.99 0.27 11.24
CA THR A 53 15.28 -1.12 11.62
C THR A 53 13.99 -1.93 11.76
N ASN A 54 12.88 -1.32 12.21
CA ASN A 54 11.58 -1.98 12.20
C ASN A 54 11.09 -2.33 10.79
N VAL A 55 11.29 -1.44 9.82
CA VAL A 55 10.99 -1.71 8.41
C VAL A 55 11.84 -2.87 7.89
N ALA A 56 13.12 -2.91 8.23
CA ALA A 56 14.00 -4.03 7.88
C ALA A 56 13.60 -5.34 8.57
N ALA A 57 13.26 -5.29 9.86
CA ALA A 57 12.77 -6.43 10.64
C ALA A 57 11.43 -6.95 10.13
N CYS A 58 10.60 -6.09 9.55
CA CYS A 58 9.41 -6.48 8.80
C CYS A 58 9.77 -7.13 7.46
N GLY A 59 10.65 -6.50 6.67
CA GLY A 59 10.98 -6.94 5.31
C GLY A 59 11.77 -8.24 5.21
N LEU A 60 12.78 -8.44 6.07
CA LEU A 60 13.71 -9.57 5.98
C LEU A 60 13.02 -10.93 6.15
N PRO A 61 12.18 -11.16 7.17
CA PRO A 61 11.44 -12.42 7.30
C PRO A 61 10.52 -12.68 6.10
N MET A 62 9.88 -11.65 5.53
CA MET A 62 9.06 -11.80 4.33
C MET A 62 9.87 -12.25 3.14
N ILE A 63 11.06 -11.67 2.93
CA ILE A 63 11.98 -12.08 1.87
C ILE A 63 12.38 -13.55 2.06
N LEU A 64 12.80 -13.92 3.27
CA LEU A 64 13.21 -15.30 3.58
C LEU A 64 12.07 -16.29 3.35
N TRP A 65 10.86 -15.99 3.85
CA TRP A 65 9.68 -16.81 3.63
C TRP A 65 9.38 -16.97 2.14
N SER A 66 9.32 -15.86 1.41
CA SER A 66 8.94 -15.91 0.00
C SER A 66 9.99 -16.59 -0.88
N LEU A 67 11.27 -16.51 -0.54
CA LEU A 67 12.33 -17.21 -1.29
C LEU A 67 12.42 -18.69 -0.93
N ILE A 68 12.34 -19.05 0.35
CA ILE A 68 12.60 -20.41 0.83
C ILE A 68 11.33 -21.28 0.76
N VAL A 69 10.19 -20.74 1.20
CA VAL A 69 8.93 -21.48 1.33
C VAL A 69 8.08 -21.30 0.08
N ASP A 70 7.72 -20.06 -0.26
CA ASP A 70 6.84 -19.81 -1.41
C ASP A 70 7.57 -19.99 -2.75
N LYS A 71 8.91 -19.92 -2.72
CA LYS A 71 9.80 -19.99 -3.90
C LYS A 71 9.35 -19.08 -5.04
N VAL A 72 8.97 -17.84 -4.69
CA VAL A 72 8.43 -16.86 -5.65
C VAL A 72 9.38 -16.57 -6.82
N HIS A 73 10.69 -16.74 -6.61
CA HIS A 73 11.70 -16.60 -7.64
C HIS A 73 11.53 -17.60 -8.80
N LEU A 74 10.88 -18.75 -8.57
CA LEU A 74 10.56 -19.73 -9.60
C LEU A 74 9.19 -19.50 -10.25
N SER A 75 8.44 -18.49 -9.80
CA SER A 75 7.12 -18.22 -10.36
C SER A 75 7.24 -17.74 -11.81
N PRO A 76 6.44 -18.28 -12.76
CA PRO A 76 6.41 -17.80 -14.15
C PRO A 76 6.11 -16.30 -14.26
N THR A 77 5.39 -15.74 -13.28
CA THR A 77 5.03 -14.31 -13.26
C THR A 77 6.22 -13.38 -13.07
N THR A 78 7.39 -13.89 -12.65
CA THR A 78 8.62 -13.10 -12.55
C THR A 78 9.18 -12.70 -13.93
N GLY A 79 8.86 -13.49 -14.97
CA GLY A 79 9.48 -13.38 -16.30
C GLY A 79 10.95 -13.80 -16.32
N ILE A 80 11.38 -14.63 -15.35
CA ILE A 80 12.75 -15.15 -15.25
C ILE A 80 12.78 -16.63 -15.63
N ASP A 81 13.70 -17.00 -16.50
CA ASP A 81 14.09 -18.38 -16.76
C ASP A 81 15.51 -18.62 -16.24
N TRP A 82 15.60 -19.26 -15.07
CA TRP A 82 16.88 -19.58 -14.43
C TRP A 82 17.69 -20.64 -15.18
N SER A 83 17.07 -21.40 -16.08
CA SER A 83 17.74 -22.45 -16.86
C SER A 83 18.41 -21.91 -18.13
N ALA A 84 17.96 -20.77 -18.64
CA ALA A 84 18.41 -20.17 -19.90
C ALA A 84 19.43 -19.03 -19.70
N GLY A 85 20.43 -19.25 -18.85
CA GLY A 85 21.44 -18.24 -18.54
C GLY A 85 22.34 -17.85 -19.73
N LYS A 86 22.15 -16.65 -20.27
CA LYS A 86 22.95 -16.12 -21.39
C LYS A 86 24.37 -15.72 -20.94
N PRO A 87 25.41 -15.82 -21.79
CA PRO A 87 26.73 -15.24 -21.52
C PRO A 87 26.64 -13.72 -21.31
N TRP A 88 27.38 -13.19 -20.34
CA TRP A 88 27.30 -11.76 -19.98
C TRP A 88 27.64 -10.81 -21.13
N ARG A 89 28.49 -11.25 -22.08
CA ARG A 89 28.87 -10.47 -23.26
C ARG A 89 27.69 -10.25 -24.22
N GLU A 90 26.77 -11.21 -24.30
CA GLU A 90 25.60 -11.13 -25.17
C GLU A 90 24.54 -10.16 -24.62
N THR A 91 24.53 -9.94 -23.29
CA THR A 91 23.56 -9.04 -22.63
C THR A 91 24.17 -7.71 -22.23
N LEU A 92 25.45 -7.46 -22.52
CA LEU A 92 26.18 -6.27 -22.04
C LEU A 92 25.58 -4.97 -22.59
N ASP A 93 25.44 -4.87 -23.91
CA ASP A 93 24.93 -3.65 -24.57
C ASP A 93 23.50 -3.34 -24.13
N LEU A 94 22.68 -4.39 -23.98
CA LEU A 94 21.34 -4.31 -23.43
C LEU A 94 21.37 -3.77 -21.99
N SER A 95 22.22 -4.34 -21.14
CA SER A 95 22.33 -3.96 -19.73
C SER A 95 22.80 -2.52 -19.58
N LEU A 96 23.78 -2.09 -20.38
CA LEU A 96 24.28 -0.71 -20.40
C LEU A 96 23.20 0.29 -20.83
N THR A 97 22.41 -0.07 -21.86
CA THR A 97 21.27 0.74 -22.31
C THR A 97 20.22 0.87 -21.19
N LYS A 98 19.91 -0.24 -20.51
CA LYS A 98 18.98 -0.25 -19.37
C LYS A 98 19.48 0.58 -18.19
N LEU A 99 20.76 0.48 -17.85
CA LEU A 99 21.39 1.29 -16.81
C LEU A 99 21.31 2.78 -17.13
N ALA A 100 21.55 3.17 -18.39
CA ALA A 100 21.42 4.55 -18.82
C ALA A 100 20.00 5.10 -18.58
N GLY A 101 18.95 4.35 -18.98
CA GLY A 101 17.57 4.75 -18.74
C GLY A 101 17.20 4.78 -17.24
N LEU A 102 17.68 3.81 -16.47
CA LEU A 102 17.47 3.76 -15.02
C LEU A 102 18.11 4.96 -14.31
N TRP A 103 19.36 5.27 -14.61
CA TRP A 103 20.07 6.39 -14.02
C TRP A 103 19.51 7.74 -14.46
N ALA A 104 19.08 7.89 -15.72
CA ALA A 104 18.36 9.07 -16.17
C ALA A 104 17.08 9.30 -15.37
N THR A 105 16.35 8.22 -15.06
CA THR A 105 15.16 8.27 -14.21
C THR A 105 15.50 8.76 -12.80
N TRP A 106 16.56 8.24 -12.19
CA TRP A 106 16.98 8.65 -10.85
C TRP A 106 17.48 10.09 -10.82
N ALA A 107 18.20 10.55 -11.84
CA ALA A 107 18.63 11.93 -11.98
C ALA A 107 17.41 12.87 -12.07
N ALA A 108 16.41 12.53 -12.88
CA ALA A 108 15.16 13.30 -12.98
C ALA A 108 14.42 13.38 -11.64
N ILE A 109 14.34 12.26 -10.90
CA ILE A 109 13.75 12.22 -9.56
C ILE A 109 14.54 13.11 -8.58
N ALA A 110 15.87 13.07 -8.62
CA ALA A 110 16.71 13.92 -7.78
C ALA A 110 16.48 15.42 -8.08
N VAL A 111 16.32 15.79 -9.35
CA VAL A 111 15.95 17.16 -9.75
C VAL A 111 14.58 17.56 -9.19
N ILE A 112 13.58 16.68 -9.27
CA ILE A 112 12.24 16.92 -8.71
C ILE A 112 12.32 17.17 -7.20
N TYR A 113 13.02 16.30 -6.46
CA TYR A 113 13.20 16.48 -5.01
C TYR A 113 14.02 17.72 -4.67
N GLY A 114 15.03 18.06 -5.46
CA GLY A 114 15.83 19.27 -5.27
C GLY A 114 15.03 20.56 -5.52
N ALA A 115 14.16 20.57 -6.53
CA ALA A 115 13.34 21.74 -6.87
C ALA A 115 12.20 21.97 -5.87
N ALA A 116 11.61 20.90 -5.35
CA ALA A 116 10.48 20.96 -4.44
C ALA A 116 10.92 21.15 -2.97
N ARG A 117 11.06 22.41 -2.55
CA ARG A 117 11.54 22.80 -1.20
C ARG A 117 10.80 22.13 -0.04
N PHE A 118 9.53 21.79 -0.19
CA PHE A 118 8.75 21.14 0.87
C PHE A 118 9.27 19.75 1.26
N TYR A 119 10.00 19.05 0.37
CA TYR A 119 10.63 17.77 0.72
C TYR A 119 11.77 17.92 1.74
N TRP A 120 12.32 19.12 1.89
CA TRP A 120 13.45 19.39 2.78
C TRP A 120 13.01 19.98 4.13
N GLN A 121 11.73 19.83 4.48
CA GLN A 121 11.15 20.36 5.71
C GLN A 121 10.34 19.28 6.44
N GLY A 122 10.22 19.45 7.77
CA GLY A 122 9.46 18.54 8.63
C GLY A 122 9.87 17.08 8.44
N ASN A 123 8.88 16.19 8.44
CA ASN A 123 9.10 14.76 8.32
C ASN A 123 9.73 14.33 6.98
N PHE A 124 9.51 15.08 5.90
CA PHE A 124 10.11 14.75 4.60
C PHE A 124 11.63 14.92 4.58
N ALA A 125 12.19 15.77 5.44
CA ALA A 125 13.64 15.94 5.55
C ALA A 125 14.34 14.61 5.88
N PHE A 126 13.69 13.74 6.67
CA PHE A 126 14.20 12.40 6.96
C PHE A 126 14.17 11.49 5.73
N ALA A 127 13.12 11.56 4.91
CA ALA A 127 13.05 10.82 3.65
C ALA A 127 14.16 11.27 2.68
N MET A 128 14.43 12.58 2.59
CA MET A 128 15.53 13.11 1.78
C MET A 128 16.88 12.64 2.31
N TRP A 129 17.09 12.66 3.63
CA TRP A 129 18.29 12.08 4.24
C TRP A 129 18.47 10.61 3.85
N CYS A 130 17.41 9.80 3.88
CA CYS A 130 17.47 8.41 3.44
C CYS A 130 17.89 8.29 1.97
N PHE A 131 17.30 9.09 1.08
CA PHE A 131 17.63 9.04 -0.35
C PHE A 131 19.04 9.52 -0.65
N THR A 132 19.52 10.59 -0.01
CA THR A 132 20.88 11.08 -0.18
C THR A 132 21.92 10.04 0.20
N ASN A 133 21.67 9.25 1.25
CA ASN A 133 22.58 8.19 1.69
C ASN A 133 22.41 6.89 0.87
N ALA A 134 21.19 6.55 0.46
CA ALA A 134 20.92 5.31 -0.28
C ALA A 134 21.24 5.41 -1.77
N ALA A 135 21.07 6.57 -2.41
CA ALA A 135 21.20 6.73 -3.86
C ALA A 135 22.60 6.34 -4.40
N PRO A 136 23.74 6.74 -3.78
CA PRO A 136 25.06 6.31 -4.24
C PRO A 136 25.24 4.79 -4.15
N ILE A 137 24.72 4.17 -3.08
CA ILE A 137 24.78 2.71 -2.89
C ILE A 137 23.94 2.01 -3.97
N LEU A 138 22.71 2.48 -4.20
CA LEU A 138 21.81 1.93 -5.22
C LEU A 138 22.37 2.10 -6.63
N PHE A 139 23.05 3.22 -6.92
CA PHE A 139 23.80 3.44 -8.16
C PHE A 139 24.83 2.35 -8.39
N VAL A 140 25.73 2.14 -7.43
CA VAL A 140 26.77 1.11 -7.54
C VAL A 140 26.17 -0.29 -7.62
N VAL A 141 25.18 -0.62 -6.77
CA VAL A 141 24.53 -1.95 -6.72
C VAL A 141 23.69 -2.25 -7.96
N SER A 142 23.14 -1.24 -8.63
CA SER A 142 22.38 -1.43 -9.87
C SER A 142 23.22 -2.07 -10.98
N ILE A 143 24.52 -1.79 -11.05
CA ILE A 143 25.43 -2.31 -12.09
C ILE A 143 25.50 -3.84 -12.05
N PRO A 144 25.98 -4.49 -10.97
CA PRO A 144 26.05 -5.94 -10.91
C PRO A 144 24.66 -6.57 -10.96
N TYR A 145 23.63 -5.92 -10.40
CA TYR A 145 22.27 -6.46 -10.43
C TYR A 145 21.70 -6.53 -11.85
N VAL A 146 21.78 -5.45 -12.62
CA VAL A 146 21.25 -5.40 -14.00
C VAL A 146 22.02 -6.35 -14.91
N LEU A 147 23.35 -6.32 -14.85
CA LEU A 147 24.21 -7.25 -15.62
C LEU A 147 23.94 -8.72 -15.28
N TRP A 148 23.56 -9.02 -14.04
CA TRP A 148 23.22 -10.37 -13.62
C TRP A 148 21.82 -10.78 -14.09
N ILE A 149 20.80 -9.96 -13.82
CA ILE A 149 19.40 -10.35 -14.04
C ILE A 149 19.05 -10.45 -15.52
N ASP A 150 19.61 -9.59 -16.37
CA ASP A 150 19.31 -9.55 -17.81
C ASP A 150 19.74 -10.84 -18.54
N ARG A 151 20.62 -11.63 -17.93
CA ARG A 151 21.03 -12.95 -18.41
C ARG A 151 19.91 -13.99 -18.34
N TYR A 152 18.91 -13.77 -17.48
CA TYR A 152 17.85 -14.74 -17.18
C TYR A 152 16.45 -14.22 -17.52
N LEU A 153 16.30 -12.95 -17.92
CA LEU A 153 15.00 -12.43 -18.32
C LEU A 153 14.56 -13.02 -19.67
N VAL A 154 13.32 -13.50 -19.69
CA VAL A 154 12.65 -13.98 -20.91
C VAL A 154 12.51 -12.82 -21.91
N ASP A 155 12.01 -11.69 -21.44
CA ASP A 155 11.96 -10.42 -22.18
C ASP A 155 12.79 -9.35 -21.43
N PRO A 156 14.03 -9.09 -21.87
CA PRO A 156 14.92 -8.15 -21.21
C PRO A 156 14.67 -6.68 -21.60
N HIS A 157 13.86 -6.38 -22.63
CA HIS A 157 13.57 -5.01 -23.08
C HIS A 157 12.46 -4.38 -22.23
N ASP A 158 12.75 -4.13 -20.95
CA ASP A 158 11.81 -3.42 -20.08
C ASP A 158 11.79 -1.91 -20.33
N GLY A 159 10.90 -1.20 -19.62
CA GLY A 159 10.75 0.24 -19.83
C GLY A 159 12.00 1.07 -19.48
N ALA A 160 12.92 0.58 -18.65
CA ALA A 160 14.20 1.25 -18.42
C ALA A 160 15.12 1.10 -19.65
N TRP A 161 15.11 -0.08 -20.29
CA TRP A 161 15.78 -0.26 -21.57
C TRP A 161 15.18 0.64 -22.66
N HIS A 162 13.86 0.68 -22.83
CA HIS A 162 13.22 1.53 -23.85
C HIS A 162 13.52 3.02 -23.65
N LEU A 163 13.57 3.49 -22.40
CA LEU A 163 13.96 4.87 -22.10
C LEU A 163 15.43 5.13 -22.50
N GLY A 164 16.35 4.23 -22.14
CA GLY A 164 17.76 4.36 -22.52
C GLY A 164 17.99 4.28 -24.03
N ALA A 165 17.29 3.37 -24.71
CA ALA A 165 17.31 3.21 -26.15
C ALA A 165 16.82 4.48 -26.86
N TRP A 166 15.73 5.07 -26.37
CA TRP A 166 15.22 6.35 -26.87
C TRP A 166 16.24 7.49 -26.70
N MET A 167 16.86 7.61 -25.52
CA MET A 167 17.87 8.64 -25.26
C MET A 167 19.13 8.50 -26.12
N THR A 168 19.44 7.28 -26.57
CA THR A 168 20.64 6.96 -27.35
C THR A 168 20.37 6.78 -28.84
N GLY A 169 19.13 6.97 -29.30
CA GLY A 169 18.75 6.88 -30.71
C GLY A 169 18.72 5.45 -31.27
N GLN A 170 18.58 4.43 -30.42
CA GLN A 170 18.45 3.03 -30.86
C GLN A 170 17.07 2.74 -31.45
N ALA A 171 17.01 1.76 -32.36
CA ALA A 171 15.75 1.30 -32.98
C ALA A 171 14.96 0.36 -32.03
N GLY A 172 13.67 0.12 -32.35
CA GLY A 172 12.83 -0.81 -31.59
C GLY A 172 12.25 -0.24 -30.29
N VAL A 173 12.24 1.10 -30.14
CA VAL A 173 11.65 1.78 -28.98
C VAL A 173 10.12 1.72 -29.03
N GLU A 174 9.51 1.24 -27.95
CA GLU A 174 8.06 1.27 -27.76
C GLU A 174 7.68 2.42 -26.80
N PRO A 175 6.96 3.46 -27.27
CA PRO A 175 6.57 4.58 -26.43
C PRO A 175 5.73 4.17 -25.20
N GLU A 176 4.87 3.17 -25.34
CA GLU A 176 4.02 2.69 -24.24
C GLU A 176 4.82 2.08 -23.09
N ALA A 177 5.95 1.43 -23.38
CA ALA A 177 6.86 0.91 -22.36
C ALA A 177 7.52 2.06 -21.56
N ILE A 178 7.87 3.16 -22.24
CA ILE A 178 8.39 4.37 -21.59
C ILE A 178 7.30 4.99 -20.71
N TYR A 179 6.08 5.17 -21.21
CA TYR A 179 4.97 5.71 -20.40
C TYR A 179 4.64 4.82 -19.21
N GLY A 180 4.70 3.50 -19.37
CA GLY A 180 4.58 2.53 -18.28
C GLY A 180 5.65 2.73 -17.21
N HIS A 181 6.91 2.85 -17.62
CA HIS A 181 8.06 3.10 -16.76
C HIS A 181 7.94 4.42 -15.98
N LEU A 182 7.65 5.52 -16.68
CA LEU A 182 7.50 6.84 -16.07
C LEU A 182 6.34 6.87 -15.05
N ARG A 183 5.21 6.23 -15.34
CA ARG A 183 4.11 6.09 -14.38
C ARG A 183 4.51 5.27 -13.16
N ALA A 184 5.17 4.12 -13.36
CA ALA A 184 5.62 3.26 -12.26
C ALA A 184 6.62 3.96 -11.35
N TRP A 185 7.61 4.67 -11.92
CA TRP A 185 8.55 5.47 -11.15
C TRP A 185 7.87 6.70 -10.52
N GLY A 186 6.93 7.35 -11.20
CA GLY A 186 6.14 8.44 -10.63
C GLY A 186 5.40 8.03 -9.35
N VAL A 187 4.80 6.83 -9.34
CA VAL A 187 4.21 6.23 -8.13
C VAL A 187 5.27 6.09 -7.03
N LYS A 188 6.43 5.49 -7.33
CA LYS A 188 7.49 5.29 -6.32
C LYS A 188 8.03 6.63 -5.80
N THR A 189 8.28 7.59 -6.67
CA THR A 189 8.78 8.93 -6.32
C THR A 189 7.85 9.64 -5.34
N PHE A 190 6.54 9.56 -5.57
CA PHE A 190 5.58 10.19 -4.68
C PHE A 190 5.45 9.43 -3.35
N PHE A 191 5.14 8.14 -3.41
CA PHE A 191 4.73 7.38 -2.24
C PHE A 191 5.89 6.92 -1.36
N LEU A 192 7.06 6.60 -1.92
CA LEU A 192 8.19 6.14 -1.10
C LEU A 192 8.70 7.27 -0.19
N ALA A 193 8.78 8.50 -0.70
CA ALA A 193 9.16 9.67 0.10
C ALA A 193 8.17 9.88 1.26
N PHE A 194 6.87 9.78 0.96
CA PHE A 194 5.83 9.91 1.99
C PHE A 194 5.94 8.80 3.04
N MET A 195 6.09 7.54 2.64
CA MET A 195 6.21 6.41 3.57
C MET A 195 7.41 6.56 4.50
N LEU A 196 8.58 6.90 3.96
CA LEU A 196 9.78 7.16 4.79
C LEU A 196 9.60 8.35 5.74
N ALA A 197 8.84 9.37 5.35
CA ALA A 197 8.56 10.52 6.21
C ALA A 197 7.69 10.16 7.42
N ILE A 198 6.72 9.25 7.25
CA ILE A 198 5.75 8.94 8.32
C ILE A 198 6.13 7.74 9.19
N VAL A 199 7.11 6.93 8.79
CA VAL A 199 7.62 5.79 9.59
C VAL A 199 8.11 6.24 10.97
N PRO A 200 9.03 7.23 11.12
CA PRO A 200 9.58 7.58 12.42
C PRO A 200 8.57 8.14 13.44
N PRO A 201 7.70 9.10 13.10
CA PRO A 201 6.77 9.67 14.07
C PRO A 201 5.87 8.62 14.74
N GLY A 202 5.20 7.77 13.95
CA GLY A 202 4.29 6.74 14.48
C GLY A 202 5.03 5.65 15.26
N PHE A 203 6.24 5.29 14.84
CA PHE A 203 7.07 4.33 15.57
C PHE A 203 7.48 4.88 16.94
N GLY A 204 8.00 6.10 16.99
CA GLY A 204 8.43 6.72 18.24
C GLY A 204 7.25 6.96 19.20
N GLU A 205 6.11 7.40 18.68
CA GLU A 205 4.88 7.56 19.47
C GLU A 205 4.46 6.25 20.13
N PHE A 206 4.43 5.15 19.38
CA PHE A 206 4.08 3.86 19.94
C PHE A 206 5.08 3.41 21.00
N VAL A 207 6.40 3.56 20.74
CA VAL A 207 7.45 3.12 21.67
C VAL A 207 7.42 3.90 22.99
N ARG A 208 7.16 5.21 22.94
CA ARG A 208 7.04 6.07 24.14
C ARG A 208 5.75 5.85 24.94
N GLY A 209 4.77 5.14 24.40
CA GLY A 209 3.47 4.95 25.06
C GLY A 209 3.61 4.36 26.47
N ASP A 210 2.97 5.00 27.45
CA ASP A 210 2.97 4.60 28.85
C ASP A 210 1.95 3.47 29.10
N VAL A 211 2.47 2.26 29.33
CA VAL A 211 1.65 1.06 29.56
C VAL A 211 0.84 1.17 30.85
N ALA A 212 1.38 1.84 31.87
CA ALA A 212 0.68 1.98 33.15
C ALA A 212 -0.62 2.76 32.97
N THR A 213 -0.56 3.90 32.28
CA THR A 213 -1.75 4.70 31.96
C THR A 213 -2.69 3.98 30.99
N VAL A 214 -2.12 3.39 29.92
CA VAL A 214 -2.90 2.76 28.86
C VAL A 214 -3.77 1.59 29.35
N LEU A 215 -3.30 0.78 30.29
CA LEU A 215 -4.09 -0.37 30.78
C LEU A 215 -5.29 0.01 31.65
N HIS A 216 -5.35 1.25 32.14
CA HIS A 216 -6.40 1.71 33.06
C HIS A 216 -7.38 2.70 32.42
N ASP A 217 -7.14 3.13 31.19
CA ASP A 217 -8.01 4.04 30.43
C ASP A 217 -8.38 3.42 29.08
N PRO A 218 -9.66 3.07 28.84
CA PRO A 218 -10.09 2.47 27.58
C PRO A 218 -9.85 3.37 26.36
N VAL A 219 -9.85 4.69 26.53
CA VAL A 219 -9.56 5.64 25.45
C VAL A 219 -8.08 5.60 25.13
N ALA A 220 -7.21 5.71 26.14
CA ALA A 220 -5.76 5.61 25.96
C ALA A 220 -5.35 4.27 25.34
N LEU A 221 -5.97 3.16 25.77
CA LEU A 221 -5.76 1.83 25.18
C LEU A 221 -6.15 1.78 23.71
N SER A 222 -7.33 2.30 23.38
CA SER A 222 -7.82 2.30 22.01
C SER A 222 -6.90 3.13 21.11
N SER A 223 -6.51 4.32 21.54
CA SER A 223 -5.58 5.19 20.81
C SER A 223 -4.22 4.52 20.63
N TRP A 224 -3.65 3.91 21.67
CA TRP A 224 -2.35 3.24 21.59
C TRP A 224 -2.36 2.03 20.65
N LEU A 225 -3.43 1.23 20.68
CA LEU A 225 -3.61 0.11 19.74
C LEU A 225 -3.87 0.58 18.30
N VAL A 226 -4.58 1.70 18.11
CA VAL A 226 -4.75 2.33 16.79
C VAL A 226 -3.39 2.78 16.25
N THR A 227 -2.54 3.42 17.06
CA THR A 227 -1.17 3.80 16.68
C THR A 227 -0.35 2.56 16.28
N LEU A 228 -0.48 1.43 17.00
CA LEU A 228 0.17 0.17 16.60
C LEU A 228 -0.28 -0.33 15.23
N MET A 229 -1.59 -0.30 14.93
CA MET A 229 -2.11 -0.75 13.64
C MET A 229 -1.58 0.13 12.49
N PHE A 230 -1.52 1.46 12.68
CA PHE A 230 -0.94 2.36 11.69
C PHE A 230 0.57 2.16 11.54
N LEU A 231 1.31 1.89 12.62
CA LEU A 231 2.73 1.56 12.57
C LEU A 231 2.96 0.32 11.71
N ILE A 232 2.17 -0.74 11.93
CA ILE A 232 2.24 -1.99 11.12
C ILE A 232 1.91 -1.68 9.66
N ASP A 233 0.80 -0.99 9.37
CA ASP A 233 0.40 -0.59 8.00
C ASP A 233 1.55 0.12 7.28
N VAL A 234 2.12 1.14 7.91
CA VAL A 234 3.18 1.97 7.36
C VAL A 234 4.47 1.18 7.16
N ALA A 235 4.83 0.29 8.08
CA ALA A 235 6.02 -0.56 7.93
C ALA A 235 5.89 -1.47 6.70
N PHE A 236 4.75 -2.17 6.55
CA PHE A 236 4.48 -3.03 5.40
C PHE A 236 4.42 -2.24 4.08
N ALA A 237 3.73 -1.10 4.09
CA ALA A 237 3.65 -0.23 2.91
C ALA A 237 5.05 0.24 2.48
N THR A 238 5.89 0.66 3.44
CA THR A 238 7.28 1.08 3.18
C THR A 238 8.09 -0.06 2.56
N VAL A 239 8.01 -1.28 3.12
CA VAL A 239 8.65 -2.46 2.52
C VAL A 239 8.16 -2.68 1.09
N GLY A 240 6.86 -2.56 0.84
CA GLY A 240 6.29 -2.74 -0.50
C GLY A 240 6.86 -1.76 -1.54
N TYR A 241 7.08 -0.51 -1.15
CA TYR A 241 7.71 0.49 -2.03
C TYR A 241 9.23 0.30 -2.19
N LEU A 242 9.92 -0.23 -1.18
CA LEU A 242 11.35 -0.53 -1.27
C LEU A 242 11.63 -1.76 -2.14
N LEU A 243 10.89 -2.85 -1.91
CA LEU A 243 11.14 -4.15 -2.53
C LEU A 243 10.37 -4.28 -3.85
N THR A 244 10.94 -3.75 -4.93
CA THR A 244 10.38 -3.83 -6.30
C THR A 244 11.27 -4.67 -7.19
N PHE A 245 11.48 -5.93 -6.80
CA PHE A 245 12.43 -6.85 -7.43
C PHE A 245 11.70 -7.97 -8.17
N ARG A 246 12.16 -8.27 -9.40
CA ARG A 246 11.65 -9.41 -10.19
C ARG A 246 11.86 -10.75 -9.50
N PRO A 247 13.03 -11.07 -8.91
CA PRO A 247 13.22 -12.33 -8.18
C PRO A 247 12.28 -12.53 -6.98
N LEU A 248 11.73 -11.46 -6.42
CA LEU A 248 10.73 -11.53 -5.36
C LEU A 248 9.28 -11.59 -5.89
N ASP A 249 9.09 -11.63 -7.22
CA ASP A 249 7.77 -11.45 -7.89
C ASP A 249 7.02 -10.21 -7.38
N SER A 250 7.77 -9.18 -7.01
CA SER A 250 7.24 -7.95 -6.41
C SER A 250 7.28 -6.78 -7.38
N HIS A 251 7.79 -6.95 -8.60
CA HIS A 251 7.89 -5.86 -9.57
C HIS A 251 6.52 -5.26 -9.95
N ILE A 252 6.51 -4.00 -10.38
CA ILE A 252 5.30 -3.36 -10.90
C ILE A 252 5.00 -3.96 -12.28
N ARG A 253 3.86 -4.64 -12.42
CA ARG A 253 3.40 -5.20 -13.70
C ARG A 253 2.75 -4.12 -14.56
N SER A 254 1.99 -3.24 -13.93
CA SER A 254 1.51 -2.00 -14.56
C SER A 254 1.19 -0.93 -13.51
N ALA A 255 1.33 0.33 -13.90
CA ALA A 255 0.83 1.48 -13.14
C ALA A 255 -0.44 2.03 -13.80
N ASN A 256 -1.31 2.64 -13.00
CA ASN A 256 -2.64 3.05 -13.44
C ASN A 256 -2.53 4.11 -14.56
N PRO A 257 -3.04 3.81 -15.77
CA PRO A 257 -2.90 4.71 -16.91
C PRO A 257 -3.89 5.88 -16.90
N PHE A 258 -4.92 5.84 -16.05
CA PHE A 258 -6.02 6.79 -16.09
C PHE A 258 -5.73 8.00 -15.18
N ALA A 259 -5.66 9.21 -15.75
CA ALA A 259 -5.49 10.44 -14.96
C ALA A 259 -6.54 10.59 -13.84
N ALA A 260 -7.77 10.13 -14.10
CA ALA A 260 -8.86 10.10 -13.13
C ALA A 260 -8.58 9.23 -11.88
N ALA A 261 -7.60 8.33 -11.91
CA ALA A 261 -7.15 7.55 -10.76
C ALA A 261 -6.11 8.30 -9.91
N TRP A 262 -5.26 9.10 -10.55
CA TRP A 262 -4.19 9.83 -9.89
C TRP A 262 -4.74 10.94 -9.00
N LEU A 263 -5.73 11.69 -9.47
CA LEU A 263 -6.32 12.80 -8.71
C LEU A 263 -6.87 12.39 -7.33
N PRO A 264 -7.81 11.43 -7.20
CA PRO A 264 -8.32 11.00 -5.90
C PRO A 264 -7.26 10.31 -5.04
N ALA A 265 -6.22 9.72 -5.65
CA ALA A 265 -5.07 9.21 -4.90
C ALA A 265 -4.28 10.37 -4.28
N LEU A 266 -3.85 11.36 -5.07
CA LEU A 266 -3.06 12.50 -4.59
C LEU A 266 -3.82 13.30 -3.52
N MET A 267 -5.13 13.50 -3.67
CA MET A 267 -5.98 14.17 -2.67
C MET A 267 -5.90 13.53 -1.28
N CYS A 268 -5.49 12.26 -1.16
CA CYS A 268 -5.44 11.51 0.10
C CYS A 268 -4.05 11.50 0.77
N TYR A 269 -3.02 12.12 0.18
CA TYR A 269 -1.65 12.02 0.68
C TYR A 269 -0.91 13.37 0.64
N PRO A 270 -0.10 13.70 1.67
CA PRO A 270 0.77 14.87 1.64
C PRO A 270 1.68 14.88 0.41
N PRO A 271 1.98 16.06 -0.16
CA PRO A 271 1.56 17.40 0.28
C PRO A 271 0.16 17.83 -0.21
N PHE A 272 -0.56 16.99 -0.96
CA PHE A 272 -1.83 17.34 -1.59
C PHE A 272 -3.06 16.91 -0.80
N ILE A 273 -2.88 16.42 0.42
CA ILE A 273 -3.96 15.91 1.25
C ILE A 273 -4.98 17.01 1.55
N LEU A 274 -6.24 16.80 1.17
CA LEU A 274 -7.27 17.84 1.32
C LEU A 274 -8.04 17.79 2.64
N MET A 275 -8.04 16.65 3.31
CA MET A 275 -8.78 16.41 4.57
C MET A 275 -7.92 16.60 5.83
N THR A 276 -6.77 17.25 5.69
CA THR A 276 -5.93 17.64 6.84
C THR A 276 -6.59 18.79 7.60
N PRO A 277 -6.31 18.99 8.90
CA PRO A 277 -6.76 20.18 9.62
C PRO A 277 -6.41 21.47 8.87
N GLY A 278 -7.39 22.36 8.69
CA GLY A 278 -7.28 23.59 7.90
C GLY A 278 -7.36 23.41 6.37
N GLY A 279 -7.53 22.18 5.88
CA GLY A 279 -7.65 21.87 4.46
C GLY A 279 -9.07 22.06 3.89
N PRO A 280 -9.25 22.03 2.56
CA PRO A 280 -10.55 22.25 1.91
C PRO A 280 -11.63 21.21 2.25
N LEU A 281 -11.24 19.99 2.63
CA LEU A 281 -12.13 18.92 3.05
C LEU A 281 -12.01 18.62 4.55
N ASP A 282 -11.55 19.61 5.33
CA ASP A 282 -11.46 19.49 6.78
C ASP A 282 -12.85 19.47 7.42
N TYR A 283 -13.24 18.31 7.93
CA TYR A 283 -14.53 18.10 8.60
C TYR A 283 -14.47 18.32 10.12
N HIS A 284 -13.30 18.61 10.71
CA HIS A 284 -13.13 18.73 12.16
C HIS A 284 -13.72 20.01 12.79
N PRO A 285 -13.75 21.19 12.11
CA PRO A 285 -14.25 22.41 12.74
C PRO A 285 -15.68 22.29 13.26
N GLY A 286 -15.88 22.66 14.53
CA GLY A 286 -17.19 22.57 15.19
C GLY A 286 -17.59 21.15 15.63
N THR A 287 -16.72 20.15 15.48
CA THR A 287 -16.94 18.76 15.92
C THR A 287 -16.01 18.38 17.07
N SER A 288 -16.14 17.13 17.53
CA SER A 288 -15.23 16.49 18.47
C SER A 288 -15.12 15.00 18.13
N ASP A 289 -14.35 14.25 18.90
CA ASP A 289 -14.21 12.81 18.71
C ASP A 289 -15.12 11.98 19.63
N TRP A 290 -15.15 10.68 19.36
CA TRP A 290 -15.92 9.68 20.12
C TRP A 290 -15.60 9.69 21.62
N ALA A 291 -14.38 10.02 22.03
CA ALA A 291 -13.99 10.05 23.43
C ALA A 291 -14.68 11.21 24.15
N TYR A 292 -14.79 12.36 23.48
CA TYR A 292 -15.57 13.49 23.97
C TYR A 292 -17.08 13.16 24.01
N TRP A 293 -17.65 12.64 22.92
CA TRP A 293 -19.10 12.41 22.83
C TRP A 293 -19.64 11.39 23.84
N PHE A 294 -18.81 10.41 24.22
CA PHE A 294 -19.16 9.38 25.19
C PHE A 294 -18.49 9.56 26.55
N GLN A 295 -17.96 10.76 26.83
CA GLN A 295 -17.39 11.08 28.13
C GLN A 295 -18.38 10.79 29.26
N GLY A 296 -17.90 10.17 30.35
CA GLY A 296 -18.72 9.76 31.48
C GLY A 296 -19.40 8.38 31.31
N HIS A 297 -19.28 7.75 30.14
CA HIS A 297 -19.84 6.42 29.87
C HIS A 297 -18.74 5.38 29.58
N PRO A 298 -18.03 4.86 30.59
CA PRO A 298 -16.81 4.05 30.41
C PRO A 298 -17.05 2.74 29.62
N ILE A 299 -18.21 2.09 29.79
CA ILE A 299 -18.56 0.89 29.03
C ILE A 299 -18.73 1.23 27.54
N LEU A 300 -19.40 2.34 27.24
CA LEU A 300 -19.62 2.76 25.86
C LEU A 300 -18.31 3.18 25.20
N LEU A 301 -17.43 3.88 25.94
CA LEU A 301 -16.07 4.18 25.49
C LEU A 301 -15.28 2.91 25.18
N ALA A 302 -15.31 1.91 26.05
CA ALA A 302 -14.62 0.64 25.80
C ALA A 302 -15.16 -0.09 24.57
N LEU A 303 -16.49 -0.12 24.38
CA LEU A 303 -17.13 -0.76 23.24
C LEU A 303 -16.81 -0.06 21.91
N VAL A 304 -16.95 1.27 21.86
CA VAL A 304 -16.65 2.06 20.66
C VAL A 304 -15.15 2.01 20.36
N GLY A 305 -14.31 2.15 21.38
CA GLY A 305 -12.87 1.98 21.27
C GLY A 305 -12.47 0.63 20.68
N ALA A 306 -13.06 -0.47 21.15
CA ALA A 306 -12.84 -1.80 20.60
C ALA A 306 -13.26 -1.92 19.13
N ILE A 307 -14.38 -1.29 18.74
CA ILE A 307 -14.81 -1.24 17.33
C ILE A 307 -13.79 -0.48 16.48
N LEU A 308 -13.33 0.69 16.95
CA LEU A 308 -12.33 1.49 16.24
C LEU A 308 -11.00 0.74 16.07
N VAL A 309 -10.53 0.04 17.12
CA VAL A 309 -9.36 -0.85 17.04
C VAL A 309 -9.61 -2.00 16.05
N GLY A 310 -10.79 -2.60 16.05
CA GLY A 310 -11.15 -3.64 15.08
C GLY A 310 -11.11 -3.15 13.64
N LEU A 311 -11.59 -1.92 13.38
CA LEU A 311 -11.57 -1.31 12.05
C LEU A 311 -10.15 -1.00 11.59
N THR A 312 -9.28 -0.48 12.47
CA THR A 312 -7.88 -0.23 12.14
C THR A 312 -7.08 -1.52 12.00
N ALA A 313 -7.43 -2.58 12.75
CA ALA A 313 -6.87 -3.91 12.56
C ALA A 313 -7.23 -4.50 11.18
N ILE A 314 -8.48 -4.35 10.72
CA ILE A 314 -8.86 -4.74 9.35
C ILE A 314 -8.09 -3.92 8.31
N TYR A 315 -7.93 -2.63 8.55
CA TYR A 315 -7.15 -1.74 7.68
C TYR A 315 -5.68 -2.20 7.58
N ALA A 316 -5.01 -2.42 8.70
CA ALA A 316 -3.63 -2.92 8.73
C ALA A 316 -3.51 -4.34 8.15
N TRP A 317 -4.49 -5.21 8.41
CA TRP A 317 -4.52 -6.56 7.84
C TRP A 317 -4.62 -6.54 6.32
N ALA A 318 -5.35 -5.59 5.73
CA ALA A 318 -5.44 -5.43 4.29
C ALA A 318 -4.05 -5.14 3.68
N THR A 319 -3.27 -4.27 4.30
CA THR A 319 -1.90 -3.99 3.84
C THR A 319 -0.96 -5.17 4.09
N MET A 320 -1.04 -5.79 5.27
CA MET A 320 -0.26 -7.00 5.59
C MET A 320 -0.52 -8.14 4.61
N ALA A 321 -1.76 -8.29 4.11
CA ALA A 321 -2.12 -9.33 3.14
C ALA A 321 -1.38 -9.20 1.81
N PHE A 322 -0.85 -8.01 1.46
CA PHE A 322 0.01 -7.83 0.29
C PHE A 322 1.46 -8.27 0.52
N GLY A 323 1.90 -8.46 1.77
CA GLY A 323 3.31 -8.58 2.09
C GLY A 323 4.11 -7.42 1.49
N PHE A 324 5.18 -7.72 0.77
CA PHE A 324 6.00 -6.72 0.06
C PHE A 324 5.45 -6.29 -1.32
N ARG A 325 4.20 -6.65 -1.68
CA ARG A 325 3.59 -6.24 -2.96
C ARG A 325 2.70 -5.02 -2.85
N PHE A 326 2.51 -4.46 -1.65
CA PHE A 326 1.67 -3.30 -1.47
C PHE A 326 2.21 -2.12 -2.30
N SER A 327 1.31 -1.47 -3.05
CA SER A 327 1.58 -0.19 -3.68
C SER A 327 0.30 0.40 -4.25
N ASN A 328 0.11 1.69 -4.03
CA ASN A 328 -0.97 2.47 -4.63
C ASN A 328 -0.82 2.58 -6.15
N LEU A 329 -1.94 2.68 -6.87
CA LEU A 329 -1.99 2.91 -8.32
C LEU A 329 -1.24 1.87 -9.17
N THR A 330 -0.98 0.67 -8.66
CA THR A 330 -0.21 -0.36 -9.38
C THR A 330 -0.88 -1.72 -9.32
N ASN A 331 -0.70 -2.51 -10.37
CA ASN A 331 -0.93 -3.94 -10.36
C ASN A 331 0.41 -4.65 -10.09
N ARG A 332 0.46 -5.39 -8.96
CA ARG A 332 1.61 -6.23 -8.54
C ARG A 332 1.17 -7.67 -8.25
N GLY A 333 0.02 -8.06 -8.79
CA GLY A 333 -0.67 -9.31 -8.49
C GLY A 333 -1.95 -9.09 -7.69
N ILE A 334 -2.92 -9.96 -7.90
CA ILE A 334 -4.26 -9.85 -7.33
C ILE A 334 -4.35 -10.67 -6.05
N LEU A 335 -4.83 -10.04 -4.98
CA LEU A 335 -5.12 -10.72 -3.71
C LEU A 335 -6.56 -11.19 -3.67
N THR A 336 -6.75 -12.41 -3.18
CA THR A 336 -8.07 -13.01 -2.99
C THR A 336 -8.26 -13.58 -1.59
N HIS A 337 -7.24 -13.52 -0.73
CA HIS A 337 -7.28 -14.10 0.61
C HIS A 337 -7.36 -13.05 1.73
N GLY A 338 -7.50 -13.50 2.96
CA GLY A 338 -7.56 -12.63 4.13
C GLY A 338 -8.76 -11.68 4.02
N PRO A 339 -8.59 -10.36 4.23
CA PRO A 339 -9.72 -9.43 4.17
C PRO A 339 -10.25 -9.25 2.75
N TYR A 340 -9.44 -9.56 1.72
CA TYR A 340 -9.86 -9.59 0.31
C TYR A 340 -10.80 -10.76 -0.02
N ALA A 341 -10.96 -11.73 0.87
CA ALA A 341 -12.00 -12.75 0.70
C ALA A 341 -13.42 -12.21 1.01
N VAL A 342 -13.51 -11.05 1.69
CA VAL A 342 -14.76 -10.49 2.20
C VAL A 342 -15.17 -9.23 1.43
N SER A 343 -14.22 -8.38 1.08
CA SER A 343 -14.43 -7.13 0.34
C SER A 343 -13.33 -6.90 -0.68
N ARG A 344 -13.65 -6.26 -1.82
CA ARG A 344 -12.64 -5.85 -2.81
C ARG A 344 -11.73 -4.75 -2.26
N HIS A 345 -12.26 -3.92 -1.38
CA HIS A 345 -11.54 -2.79 -0.78
C HIS A 345 -11.73 -2.75 0.75
N PRO A 346 -11.19 -3.73 1.49
CA PRO A 346 -11.39 -3.81 2.94
C PRO A 346 -10.80 -2.60 3.66
N ALA A 347 -9.61 -2.15 3.25
CA ALA A 347 -8.95 -0.96 3.81
C ALA A 347 -9.79 0.31 3.64
N TYR A 348 -10.36 0.55 2.45
CA TYR A 348 -11.17 1.74 2.21
C TYR A 348 -12.47 1.70 3.01
N LEU A 349 -13.11 0.53 3.11
CA LEU A 349 -14.33 0.37 3.89
C LEU A 349 -14.07 0.62 5.39
N SER A 350 -13.06 -0.05 5.96
CA SER A 350 -12.77 0.07 7.38
C SER A 350 -12.31 1.48 7.76
N LYS A 351 -11.50 2.13 6.91
CA LYS A 351 -11.04 3.50 7.13
C LYS A 351 -12.19 4.52 7.12
N ASN A 352 -13.14 4.37 6.19
CA ASN A 352 -14.31 5.24 6.17
C ASN A 352 -15.18 5.03 7.41
N LEU A 353 -15.50 3.78 7.75
CA LEU A 353 -16.26 3.47 8.96
C LEU A 353 -15.57 4.01 10.22
N PHE A 354 -14.24 3.91 10.29
CA PHE A 354 -13.46 4.46 11.38
C PHE A 354 -13.68 5.97 11.51
N TRP A 355 -13.56 6.75 10.43
CA TRP A 355 -13.74 8.21 10.50
C TRP A 355 -15.17 8.64 10.84
N TRP A 356 -16.17 7.95 10.30
CA TRP A 356 -17.57 8.21 10.64
C TRP A 356 -17.86 7.95 12.12
N LEU A 357 -17.33 6.86 12.68
CA LEU A 357 -17.53 6.49 14.09
C LEU A 357 -16.65 7.29 15.04
N SER A 358 -15.42 7.63 14.65
CA SER A 358 -14.49 8.37 15.49
C SER A 358 -14.88 9.83 15.64
N THR A 359 -15.57 10.41 14.64
CA THR A 359 -15.93 11.83 14.62
C THR A 359 -17.41 12.05 14.96
N ILE A 360 -18.29 11.19 14.44
CA ILE A 360 -19.75 11.34 14.54
C ILE A 360 -20.17 12.75 14.07
N PRO A 361 -19.93 13.11 12.80
CA PRO A 361 -19.95 14.51 12.33
C PRO A 361 -21.33 15.18 12.38
N VAL A 362 -22.39 14.43 12.69
CA VAL A 362 -23.73 14.95 12.94
C VAL A 362 -23.85 15.62 14.32
N LEU A 363 -22.93 15.32 15.25
CA LEU A 363 -22.81 15.97 16.55
C LEU A 363 -21.89 17.19 16.42
N THR A 364 -22.23 18.27 17.13
CA THR A 364 -21.54 19.56 17.00
C THR A 364 -21.35 20.23 18.36
N LEU A 365 -20.20 20.90 18.52
CA LEU A 365 -19.90 21.84 19.61
C LEU A 365 -20.31 23.28 19.25
N GLY A 366 -20.61 23.53 17.98
CA GLY A 366 -21.02 24.82 17.46
C GLY A 366 -22.50 24.83 17.09
N SER A 367 -22.77 25.27 15.87
CA SER A 367 -24.13 25.38 15.35
C SER A 367 -24.56 24.13 14.57
N MET A 368 -25.86 24.01 14.29
CA MET A 368 -26.38 22.99 13.37
C MET A 368 -25.84 23.15 11.93
N VAL A 369 -25.40 24.36 11.57
CA VAL A 369 -24.69 24.60 10.31
C VAL A 369 -23.33 23.91 10.32
N ASP A 370 -22.63 23.89 11.45
CA ASP A 370 -21.34 23.21 11.59
C ASP A 370 -21.51 21.68 11.52
N ALA A 371 -22.52 21.11 12.20
CA ALA A 371 -22.87 19.69 12.06
C ALA A 371 -23.17 19.32 10.59
N THR A 372 -23.98 20.14 9.92
CA THR A 372 -24.33 19.91 8.52
C THR A 372 -23.09 19.97 7.63
N ARG A 373 -22.23 20.98 7.83
CA ARG A 373 -20.99 21.15 7.08
C ARG A 373 -20.04 19.97 7.29
N ALA A 374 -19.78 19.58 8.53
CA ALA A 374 -18.92 18.45 8.86
C ALA A 374 -19.45 17.15 8.25
N THR A 375 -20.75 16.91 8.31
CA THR A 375 -21.39 15.73 7.73
C THR A 375 -21.26 15.70 6.21
N LEU A 376 -21.49 16.83 5.53
CA LEU A 376 -21.32 16.94 4.08
C LEU A 376 -19.85 16.75 3.66
N LEU A 377 -18.90 17.30 4.42
CA LEU A 377 -17.48 17.14 4.16
C LEU A 377 -17.01 15.70 4.39
N MET A 378 -17.48 15.03 5.46
CA MET A 378 -17.22 13.61 5.69
C MET A 378 -17.78 12.73 4.56
N ALA A 379 -18.98 13.06 4.06
CA ALA A 379 -19.56 12.39 2.89
C ALA A 379 -18.72 12.62 1.63
N ALA A 380 -18.21 13.84 1.41
CA ALA A 380 -17.30 14.14 0.30
C ALA A 380 -15.98 13.36 0.41
N VAL A 381 -15.38 13.30 1.60
CA VAL A 381 -14.19 12.45 1.86
C VAL A 381 -14.49 10.99 1.53
N SER A 382 -15.65 10.47 1.94
CA SER A 382 -16.08 9.11 1.59
C SER A 382 -16.23 8.93 0.07
N GLY A 383 -16.75 9.95 -0.62
CA GLY A 383 -16.83 10.01 -2.08
C GLY A 383 -15.46 9.92 -2.77
N VAL A 384 -14.42 10.56 -2.23
CA VAL A 384 -13.04 10.46 -2.74
C VAL A 384 -12.53 9.01 -2.68
N TYR A 385 -12.78 8.31 -1.56
CA TYR A 385 -12.38 6.89 -1.43
C TYR A 385 -13.20 5.97 -2.34
N TYR A 386 -14.48 6.26 -2.54
CA TYR A 386 -15.30 5.54 -3.52
C TYR A 386 -14.79 5.74 -4.95
N TRP A 387 -14.45 6.97 -5.33
CA TRP A 387 -13.86 7.28 -6.64
C TRP A 387 -12.53 6.55 -6.84
N ARG A 388 -11.68 6.56 -5.82
CA ARG A 388 -10.41 5.83 -5.82
C ARG A 388 -10.62 4.33 -6.00
N ALA A 389 -11.54 3.72 -5.27
CA ALA A 389 -11.89 2.32 -5.43
C ALA A 389 -12.30 2.01 -6.87
N LYS A 390 -13.21 2.79 -7.45
CA LYS A 390 -13.72 2.52 -8.81
C LYS A 390 -12.66 2.68 -9.90
N THR A 391 -11.77 3.65 -9.76
CA THR A 391 -10.68 3.86 -10.72
C THR A 391 -9.56 2.83 -10.58
N GLU A 392 -9.33 2.31 -9.37
CA GLU A 392 -8.48 1.15 -9.12
C GLU A 392 -9.07 -0.11 -9.77
N GLU A 393 -10.35 -0.42 -9.54
CA GLU A 393 -11.04 -1.56 -10.18
C GLU A 393 -10.98 -1.47 -11.71
N ARG A 394 -11.13 -0.27 -12.28
CA ARG A 394 -11.03 -0.06 -13.74
C ARG A 394 -9.66 -0.46 -14.28
N HIS A 395 -8.58 -0.11 -13.57
CA HIS A 395 -7.22 -0.49 -13.97
C HIS A 395 -6.97 -1.98 -13.76
N LEU A 396 -7.36 -2.52 -12.60
CA LEU A 396 -7.14 -3.93 -12.30
C LEU A 396 -7.93 -4.86 -13.24
N LYS A 397 -9.11 -4.44 -13.74
CA LYS A 397 -9.90 -5.20 -14.74
C LYS A 397 -9.19 -5.46 -16.06
N LEU A 398 -8.08 -4.77 -16.35
CA LEU A 398 -7.22 -5.09 -17.49
C LEU A 398 -6.54 -6.46 -17.29
N ASP A 399 -6.29 -6.86 -16.04
CA ASP A 399 -5.73 -8.15 -15.66
C ASP A 399 -6.81 -9.26 -15.66
N PRO A 400 -6.63 -10.37 -16.41
CA PRO A 400 -7.54 -11.51 -16.37
C PRO A 400 -7.76 -12.08 -14.96
N ALA A 401 -6.75 -12.09 -14.10
CA ALA A 401 -6.87 -12.59 -12.73
C ALA A 401 -7.83 -11.73 -11.90
N TYR A 402 -7.83 -10.41 -12.12
CA TYR A 402 -8.77 -9.53 -11.44
C TYR A 402 -10.19 -9.72 -11.96
N ARG A 403 -10.40 -9.97 -13.25
CA ARG A 403 -11.73 -10.26 -13.80
C ARG A 403 -12.33 -11.53 -13.18
N ALA A 404 -11.52 -12.57 -13.01
CA ALA A 404 -11.93 -13.79 -12.31
C ALA A 404 -12.30 -13.51 -10.85
N TYR A 405 -11.48 -12.72 -10.15
CA TYR A 405 -11.76 -12.31 -8.78
C TYR A 405 -13.01 -11.41 -8.65
N ASP A 406 -13.22 -10.47 -9.58
CA ASP A 406 -14.39 -9.58 -9.62
C ASP A 406 -15.69 -10.38 -9.81
N ALA A 407 -15.67 -11.37 -10.70
CA ALA A 407 -16.78 -12.29 -10.91
C ALA A 407 -17.08 -13.11 -9.64
N TRP A 408 -16.06 -13.70 -9.03
CA TRP A 408 -16.22 -14.44 -7.76
C TRP A 408 -16.80 -13.54 -6.65
N MET A 409 -16.31 -12.30 -6.53
CA MET A 409 -16.75 -11.33 -5.53
C MET A 409 -18.18 -10.84 -5.74
N ALA A 410 -18.71 -10.87 -6.96
CA ALA A 410 -20.10 -10.50 -7.23
C ALA A 410 -21.08 -11.43 -6.47
N HIS A 411 -20.72 -12.70 -6.32
CA HIS A 411 -21.54 -13.70 -5.62
C HIS A 411 -21.19 -13.82 -4.13
N HIS A 412 -19.91 -13.64 -3.77
CA HIS A 412 -19.41 -13.95 -2.43
C HIS A 412 -19.15 -12.73 -1.54
N GLY A 413 -18.90 -11.56 -2.11
CA GLY A 413 -18.49 -10.37 -1.38
C GLY A 413 -19.59 -9.79 -0.49
N LEU A 414 -19.21 -9.28 0.68
CA LEU A 414 -20.16 -8.74 1.67
C LEU A 414 -20.97 -7.56 1.12
N VAL A 415 -20.30 -6.61 0.46
CA VAL A 415 -20.95 -5.41 -0.09
C VAL A 415 -21.88 -5.75 -1.28
N PRO A 416 -21.45 -6.51 -2.32
CA PRO A 416 -22.36 -6.97 -3.37
C PRO A 416 -23.56 -7.74 -2.84
N ARG A 417 -23.38 -8.65 -1.88
CA ARG A 417 -24.49 -9.40 -1.27
C ARG A 417 -25.47 -8.51 -0.52
N LEU A 418 -24.98 -7.49 0.19
CA LEU A 418 -25.84 -6.50 0.84
C LEU A 418 -26.70 -5.77 -0.20
N PHE A 419 -26.09 -5.27 -1.28
CA PHE A 419 -26.82 -4.56 -2.33
C PHE A 419 -27.77 -5.47 -3.12
N SER A 420 -27.41 -6.73 -3.35
CA SER A 420 -28.31 -7.71 -3.97
C SER A 420 -29.54 -7.94 -3.11
N LYS A 421 -29.37 -8.17 -1.79
CA LYS A 421 -30.49 -8.31 -0.86
C LYS A 421 -31.40 -7.08 -0.79
N LEU A 422 -30.81 -5.88 -0.89
CA LEU A 422 -31.57 -4.62 -0.89
C LEU A 422 -32.34 -4.37 -2.19
N ARG A 423 -31.96 -5.01 -3.29
CA ARG A 423 -32.59 -4.82 -4.61
C ARG A 423 -33.68 -5.85 -4.93
N GLY A 424 -33.85 -6.89 -4.10
CA GLY A 424 -34.78 -8.00 -4.33
C GLY A 424 -34.07 -9.15 -5.03
#